data_AF-A0A800CKS3-F1
#
_entry.id   AF-A0A800CKS3-F1
#
_cell.length_a   1.000
_cell.length_b   1.000
_cell.length_c   1.000
_cell.angle_alpha   90.00
_cell.angle_beta   90.00
_cell.angle_gamma   90.00
#
_symmetry.space_group_name_H-M   'P 1'
#
loop_
_entity.id
_entity.type
_entity.pdbx_description
1 polymer ?
#
loop_
_entity_poly.entity_id
_entity_poly.type
_entity_poly.pdbx_seq_one_letter_code
_entity_poly.pdbx_strand_id
1 'polypeptide(L)'
;MDKFRRRHYRSLRQMWRDLRWPMQHRQLVRKAMRGELVSFPFRERLMMAVTAVNQCRYCTYYHVKESLAAGLPEEEIRQLQDGIVDDAPAGEL
;
A
#
# COMPACT_ATOMS: atom_id res chain seq x y z
N MET A 1 -11.50 -5.21 16.44
CA MET A 1 -10.36 -5.38 15.53
C MET A 1 -10.11 -6.85 15.36
N ASP A 2 -10.35 -7.37 14.17
CA ASP A 2 -10.06 -8.77 13.86
C ASP A 2 -8.55 -9.02 13.86
N LYS A 3 -8.15 -10.23 14.29
CA LYS A 3 -6.74 -10.59 14.38
C LYS A 3 -6.17 -10.77 12.97
N PHE A 4 -5.22 -9.91 12.58
CA PHE A 4 -4.52 -10.01 11.30
C PHE A 4 -3.96 -11.42 11.07
N ARG A 5 -4.39 -12.07 9.97
CA ARG A 5 -3.95 -13.41 9.57
C ARG A 5 -2.57 -13.33 8.91
N ARG A 6 -1.55 -13.32 9.75
CA ARG A 6 -0.14 -13.30 9.31
C ARG A 6 0.20 -14.54 8.49
N ARG A 7 0.61 -14.34 7.23
CA ARG A 7 1.24 -15.38 6.41
C ARG A 7 2.71 -15.50 6.79
N HIS A 8 3.13 -16.68 7.22
CA HIS A 8 4.54 -16.98 7.49
C HIS A 8 5.10 -17.82 6.34
N TYR A 9 6.27 -17.45 5.82
CA TYR A 9 6.99 -18.29 4.87
C TYR A 9 7.45 -19.57 5.58
N ARG A 10 7.11 -20.73 5.03
CA ARG A 10 7.50 -22.04 5.58
C ARG A 10 8.80 -22.57 4.98
N SER A 11 9.29 -21.95 3.91
CA SER A 11 10.55 -22.31 3.26
C SER A 11 11.12 -21.17 2.42
N LEU A 12 12.43 -21.23 2.17
CA LEU A 12 13.10 -20.31 1.25
C LEU A 12 12.52 -20.37 -0.16
N ARG A 13 12.05 -21.54 -0.62
CA ARG A 13 11.41 -21.70 -1.93
C ARG A 13 10.13 -20.88 -2.06
N GLN A 14 9.31 -20.79 -1.00
CA GLN A 14 8.10 -19.95 -1.02
C GLN A 14 8.45 -18.47 -1.11
N MET A 15 9.44 -18.04 -0.32
CA MET A 15 9.92 -16.66 -0.36
C MET A 15 10.52 -16.30 -1.74
N TRP A 16 11.32 -17.19 -2.32
CA TRP A 16 11.94 -16.97 -3.63
C TRP A 16 10.90 -16.89 -4.74
N ARG A 17 9.81 -17.66 -4.65
CA ARG A 17 8.70 -17.60 -5.62
C ARG A 17 8.07 -16.20 -5.67
N ASP A 18 7.86 -15.60 -4.50
CA ASP A 18 7.21 -14.29 -4.39
C ASP A 18 8.20 -13.16 -4.76
N LEU A 19 9.51 -13.34 -4.51
CA LEU A 19 10.55 -12.35 -4.87
C LEU A 19 11.02 -12.43 -6.33
N ARG A 20 10.87 -13.59 -7.00
CA ARG A 20 11.38 -13.79 -8.36
C ARG A 20 10.87 -12.73 -9.33
N TRP A 21 9.56 -12.48 -9.32
CA TRP A 21 8.93 -11.57 -10.26
C TRP A 21 9.43 -10.13 -10.12
N PRO A 22 9.38 -9.48 -8.93
CA PRO A 22 9.87 -8.10 -8.80
C PRO A 22 11.37 -7.97 -9.08
N MET A 23 12.17 -9.00 -8.78
CA MET A 23 13.60 -9.01 -9.15
C MET A 23 13.80 -9.03 -10.67
N GLN A 24 13.05 -9.87 -11.39
CA GLN A 24 13.10 -9.93 -12.85
C GLN A 24 12.59 -8.64 -13.50
N HIS A 25 11.63 -7.97 -12.87
CA HIS A 25 10.99 -6.74 -13.36
C HIS A 25 11.47 -5.49 -12.61
N ARG A 26 12.70 -5.50 -12.09
CA ARG A 26 13.24 -4.44 -11.22
C ARG A 26 13.13 -3.02 -11.81
N GLN A 27 13.21 -2.89 -13.13
CA GLN A 27 13.06 -1.59 -13.80
C GLN A 27 11.63 -1.07 -13.69
N LEU A 28 10.63 -1.94 -13.91
CA LEU A 28 9.21 -1.59 -13.77
C LEU A 28 8.90 -1.20 -12.32
N VAL A 29 9.36 -2.00 -11.36
CA VAL A 29 9.23 -1.70 -9.92
C VAL A 29 9.85 -0.34 -9.60
N ARG A 30 11.06 -0.07 -10.11
CA ARG A 30 11.73 1.22 -9.89
C ARG A 30 10.94 2.39 -10.46
N LYS A 31 10.37 2.26 -11.66
CA LYS A 31 9.51 3.30 -12.26
C LYS A 31 8.28 3.57 -11.40
N ALA A 32 7.61 2.52 -10.91
CA ALA A 32 6.47 2.66 -10.00
C ALA A 32 6.86 3.36 -8.69
N MET A 33 7.99 2.98 -8.07
CA MET A 33 8.45 3.61 -6.83
C MET A 33 8.89 5.06 -7.02
N ARG A 34 9.36 5.45 -8.21
CA ARG A 34 9.75 6.83 -8.55
C ARG A 34 8.59 7.74 -8.94
N GLY A 35 7.35 7.26 -8.94
CA GLY A 35 6.21 8.07 -9.33
C GLY A 35 5.90 8.08 -10.83
N GLU A 36 6.67 7.36 -11.65
CA GLU A 36 6.53 7.39 -13.12
C GLU A 36 5.33 6.57 -13.62
N LEU A 37 4.89 5.57 -12.85
CA LEU A 37 3.74 4.71 -13.20
C LEU A 37 2.58 4.86 -12.22
N VAL A 38 2.90 5.11 -10.95
CA VAL A 38 1.93 5.29 -9.86
C VAL A 38 2.42 6.49 -9.09
N SER A 39 1.69 7.61 -9.14
CA SER A 39 2.08 8.85 -8.46
C SER A 39 2.23 8.63 -6.95
N PHE A 40 2.96 9.51 -6.27
CA PHE A 40 3.15 9.37 -4.82
C PHE A 40 1.82 9.40 -4.04
N PRO A 41 0.90 10.35 -4.27
CA PRO A 41 -0.42 10.33 -3.62
C PRO A 41 -1.21 9.05 -3.90
N PHE A 42 -1.25 8.60 -5.16
CA PHE A 42 -1.97 7.38 -5.53
C PHE A 42 -1.39 6.15 -4.83
N ARG A 43 -0.06 6.04 -4.75
CA ARG A 43 0.60 4.94 -4.04
C ARG A 43 0.20 4.92 -2.57
N GLU A 44 0.15 6.06 -1.90
CA GLU A 44 -0.21 6.10 -0.49
C GLU A 44 -1.69 5.79 -0.28
N ARG A 45 -2.61 6.18 -1.19
CA ARG A 45 -4.01 5.69 -1.16
C ARG A 45 -4.11 4.18 -1.26
N LEU A 46 -3.37 3.56 -2.21
CA LEU A 46 -3.31 2.09 -2.34
C LEU A 46 -2.80 1.45 -1.04
N MET A 47 -1.78 2.04 -0.42
CA MET A 47 -1.23 1.53 0.83
C MET A 47 -2.17 1.72 2.02
N MET A 48 -2.97 2.79 2.04
CA MET A 48 -4.03 3.00 3.05
C MET A 48 -5.14 1.97 2.89
N ALA A 49 -5.60 1.68 1.67
CA ALA A 49 -6.57 0.62 1.40
C ALA A 49 -6.05 -0.77 1.83
N VAL A 50 -4.80 -1.10 1.48
CA VAL A 50 -4.14 -2.34 1.94
C VAL A 50 -4.05 -2.39 3.46
N THR A 51 -3.77 -1.26 4.10
CA THR A 51 -3.67 -1.14 5.55
C THR A 51 -5.03 -1.34 6.25
N ALA A 52 -6.10 -0.78 5.70
CA ALA A 52 -7.46 -0.93 6.24
C ALA A 52 -7.86 -2.41 6.33
N VAL A 53 -7.57 -3.19 5.28
CA VAL A 53 -7.84 -4.63 5.22
C VAL A 53 -6.91 -5.43 6.13
N ASN A 54 -5.60 -5.14 6.10
CA ASN A 54 -4.62 -5.95 6.84
C ASN A 54 -4.49 -5.56 8.31
N GLN A 55 -5.04 -4.42 8.74
CA GLN A 55 -5.06 -3.98 10.14
C GLN A 55 -3.66 -4.00 10.80
N CYS A 56 -2.61 -3.70 10.01
CA CYS A 56 -1.23 -3.76 10.49
C CYS A 56 -0.83 -2.43 11.13
N ARG A 57 -0.72 -2.38 12.46
CA ARG A 57 -0.35 -1.19 13.24
C ARG A 57 0.88 -0.45 12.70
N TYR A 58 1.91 -1.17 12.25
CA TYR A 58 3.12 -0.55 11.72
C TYR A 58 2.89 0.11 10.36
N CYS A 59 2.15 -0.56 9.47
CA CYS A 59 1.78 -0.01 8.17
C CYS A 59 0.87 1.21 8.34
N THR A 60 -0.11 1.17 9.25
CA THR A 60 -0.96 2.32 9.57
C THR A 60 -0.14 3.52 9.99
N TYR A 61 0.77 3.35 10.95
CA TYR A 61 1.59 4.46 11.40
C TYR A 61 2.48 5.05 10.30
N TYR A 62 3.09 4.18 9.49
CA TYR A 62 3.98 4.61 8.41
C TYR A 62 3.20 5.31 7.29
N HIS A 63 2.16 4.67 6.74
CA HIS A 63 1.44 5.19 5.58
C HIS A 63 0.52 6.37 5.90
N VAL A 64 0.07 6.56 7.14
CA VAL A 64 -0.56 7.82 7.54
C VAL A 64 0.42 8.98 7.41
N LYS A 65 1.68 8.81 7.84
CA LYS A 65 2.70 9.85 7.71
C LYS A 65 3.07 10.12 6.25
N GLU A 66 3.25 9.07 5.46
CA GLU A 66 3.56 9.21 4.04
C GLU A 66 2.38 9.84 3.27
N SER A 67 1.13 9.51 3.62
CA SER A 67 -0.08 10.13 3.04
C SER A 67 -0.13 11.63 3.31
N LEU A 68 0.16 12.05 4.55
CA LEU A 68 0.27 13.47 4.89
C LEU A 68 1.41 14.15 4.11
N ALA A 69 2.56 13.48 3.97
CA ALA A 69 3.69 13.99 3.18
C ALA A 69 3.37 14.06 1.68
N ALA A 70 2.50 13.18 1.18
CA ALA A 70 1.98 13.19 -0.18
C ALA A 70 0.87 14.24 -0.40
N GLY A 71 0.44 14.93 0.65
CA GLY A 71 -0.55 16.01 0.58
C GLY A 71 -2.02 15.55 0.63
N LEU A 72 -2.29 14.32 1.09
CA LEU A 72 -3.67 13.88 1.28
C LEU A 72 -4.31 14.62 2.48
N PRO A 73 -5.56 15.09 2.37
CA PRO A 73 -6.30 15.63 3.50
C PRO A 73 -6.46 14.61 4.61
N GLU A 74 -6.41 15.06 5.87
CA GLU A 74 -6.63 14.17 7.03
C GLU A 74 -7.97 13.42 6.97
N GLU A 75 -9.01 14.07 6.44
CA GLU A 75 -10.33 13.47 6.33
C GLU A 75 -10.35 12.30 5.35
N GLU A 76 -9.69 12.46 4.20
CA GLU A 76 -9.50 11.39 3.22
C GLU A 76 -8.72 10.21 3.85
N ILE A 77 -7.67 10.51 4.64
CA ILE A 77 -6.90 9.47 5.33
C ILE A 77 -7.75 8.71 6.37
N ARG A 78 -8.71 9.37 7.03
CA ARG A 78 -9.65 8.71 7.95
C ARG A 78 -10.64 7.83 7.18
N GLN A 79 -11.26 8.36 6.13
CA GLN A 79 -12.17 7.60 5.26
C GLN A 79 -11.50 6.33 4.73
N LEU A 80 -10.26 6.43 4.23
CA LEU A 80 -9.50 5.29 3.73
C LEU A 80 -9.20 4.25 4.81
N GLN A 81 -9.00 4.65 6.08
CA GLN A 81 -8.83 3.71 7.20
C GLN A 81 -10.11 2.94 7.51
N ASP A 82 -11.25 3.60 7.33
CA ASP A 82 -12.58 2.99 7.48
C ASP A 82 -12.98 2.16 6.24
N GLY A 83 -12.12 2.10 5.22
CA GLY A 83 -12.32 1.35 3.99
C GLY A 83 -13.24 2.05 2.98
N ILE A 84 -13.50 3.34 3.17
CA ILE A 84 -14.29 4.17 2.25
C ILE A 84 -13.35 4.69 1.16
N VAL A 85 -13.70 4.42 -0.10
CA VAL A 85 -12.89 4.80 -1.28
C VAL A 85 -13.70 5.61 -2.30
N ASP A 86 -14.94 5.96 -1.99
CA ASP A 86 -15.89 6.59 -2.92
C ASP A 86 -15.40 7.95 -3.44
N ASP A 87 -14.61 8.67 -2.61
CA ASP A 87 -14.05 9.98 -2.93
C ASP A 87 -12.67 9.90 -3.61
N ALA A 88 -12.17 8.69 -3.91
CA ALA A 88 -10.89 8.53 -4.60
C ALA A 88 -10.99 9.07 -6.04
N PRO A 89 -9.90 9.62 -6.61
CA PRO A 89 -9.90 10.09 -7.99
C PRO A 89 -10.34 8.99 -8.98
N ALA A 90 -11.19 9.32 -9.96
CA ALA A 90 -11.78 8.33 -10.88
C ALA A 90 -10.75 7.48 -11.67
N GLY A 91 -9.52 7.98 -11.88
CA GLY A 91 -8.43 7.23 -12.50
C GLY A 91 -7.69 6.27 -11.57
N GLU A 92 -8.09 6.22 -10.29
CA GLU A 92 -7.45 5.45 -9.21
C GLU A 92 -8.38 4.35 -8.63
N LEU A 93 -9.58 4.18 -9.22
CA LEU A 93 -10.60 3.19 -8.85
C LEU A 93 -10.60 1.95 -9.77
#